data_AF-X1EKJ9-F1
#
_entry.id   AF-X1EKJ9-F1
#
_cell.length_a   1.000
_cell.length_b   1.000
_cell.length_c   1.000
_cell.angle_alpha   90.00
_cell.angle_beta   90.00
_cell.angle_gamma   90.00
#
_symmetry.space_group_name_H-M   'P 1'
#
loop_
_entity.id
_entity.type
_entity.pdbx_description
1 polymer ?
#
loop_
_entity_poly.entity_id
_entity_poly.type
_entity_poly.pdbx_seq_one_letter_code
_entity_poly.pdbx_strand_id
1 'polypeptide(L)' 'MSDMEAEFPMDRLLCGDVGYGKTEVAMRASFKAVMDGKQVAVLCPTTVLASQHLKTFRNRVVLFPLRVESLTR' A
#
# COMPACT_ATOMS: atom_id res chain seq x y z
N MET A 1 -0.84 3.19 13.03
CA MET A 1 -0.88 1.73 12.85
C MET A 1 -1.49 1.02 14.04
N SER A 2 -1.60 1.66 15.21
CA SER A 2 -2.37 1.13 16.35
C SER A 2 -3.83 0.81 15.97
N ASP A 3 -4.36 1.56 15.01
CA ASP A 3 -5.65 1.33 14.36
C ASP A 3 -5.71 0.07 13.48
N MET A 4 -4.58 -0.41 12.93
CA MET A 4 -4.54 -1.72 12.25
C MET A 4 -4.57 -2.90 13.23
N GLU A 5 -4.23 -2.65 14.49
CA GLU A 5 -4.13 -3.65 15.56
C GLU A 5 -5.36 -3.65 16.46
N ALA A 6 -6.28 -2.71 16.28
CA ALA A 6 -7.51 -2.63 17.04
C ALA A 6 -8.44 -3.80 16.72
N GLU A 7 -9.30 -4.15 17.68
CA GLU A 7 -10.33 -5.20 17.49
C GLU A 7 -11.38 -4.81 16.45
N PHE A 8 -11.54 -3.50 16.18
CA PHE A 8 -12.49 -2.98 15.21
C PHE A 8 -11.81 -2.66 13.86
N PRO A 9 -12.51 -2.81 12.72
CA PRO A 9 -11.96 -2.48 11.41
C PRO A 9 -11.51 -1.02 11.31
N MET A 10 -10.34 -0.79 10.71
CA MET A 10 -9.87 0.56 10.40
C MET A 10 -10.69 1.19 9.27
N ASP A 11 -11.17 2.41 9.49
CA ASP A 11 -11.61 3.34 8.46
C ASP A 11 -10.94 4.70 8.67
N ARG A 12 -9.88 4.98 7.91
CA ARG A 12 -9.05 6.20 8.07
C ARG A 12 -8.85 6.90 6.74
N LEU A 13 -9.20 8.19 6.70
CA LEU A 13 -8.81 9.11 5.64
C LEU A 13 -7.48 9.80 5.96
N LEU A 14 -6.50 9.69 5.07
CA LEU A 14 -5.23 10.41 5.15
C LEU A 14 -5.23 11.58 4.15
N CYS A 15 -5.46 12.78 4.65
CA CYS A 15 -5.38 14.01 3.86
C CYS A 15 -3.96 14.60 3.88
N GLY A 16 -3.56 15.20 2.76
CA GLY A 16 -2.30 15.93 2.65
C GLY A 16 -2.02 16.27 1.18
N ASP A 17 -1.18 17.25 0.94
CA ASP A 17 -0.85 17.68 -0.42
C ASP A 17 0.06 16.70 -1.15
N VAL A 18 0.26 16.93 -2.44
CA VAL A 18 1.22 16.17 -3.25
C VAL A 18 2.61 16.30 -2.62
N GLY A 19 3.32 15.18 -2.47
CA GLY A 19 4.66 15.15 -1.86
C GLY A 19 4.71 14.92 -0.34
N TYR A 20 3.59 14.96 0.38
CA TYR A 20 3.55 14.80 1.85
C TYR A 20 3.70 13.34 2.33
N GLY A 21 4.16 12.42 1.48
CA GLY A 21 4.46 11.05 1.90
C GLY A 21 3.24 10.15 2.16
N LYS A 22 2.04 10.48 1.67
CA LYS A 22 0.86 9.60 1.80
C LYS A 22 1.12 8.18 1.29
N THR A 23 1.86 8.06 0.19
CA THR A 23 2.27 6.78 -0.39
C THR A 23 3.17 5.98 0.56
N GLU A 24 4.01 6.64 1.37
CA GLU A 24 4.88 5.98 2.34
C GLU A 24 4.07 5.38 3.50
N VAL A 25 3.04 6.09 3.98
CA VAL A 25 2.14 5.58 5.01
C VAL A 25 1.40 4.34 4.48
N ALA A 26 0.85 4.41 3.27
CA ALA A 26 0.18 3.27 2.64
C ALA A 26 1.15 2.08 2.46
N MET A 27 2.36 2.33 1.97
CA MET A 27 3.40 1.32 1.78
C MET A 27 3.75 0.59 3.08
N ARG A 28 3.99 1.31 4.18
CA ARG A 28 4.29 0.68 5.47
C ARG A 28 3.10 -0.12 5.97
N ALA A 29 1.87 0.39 5.83
CA ALA A 29 0.66 -0.33 6.22
C ALA A 29 0.50 -1.62 5.42
N SER A 30 0.71 -1.57 4.11
CA SER A 30 0.71 -2.75 3.26
C SER A 30 1.78 -3.76 3.69
N PHE A 31 3.01 -3.29 3.93
CA PHE A 31 4.10 -4.16 4.35
C PHE A 31 3.78 -4.86 5.68
N LYS A 32 3.29 -4.13 6.68
CA LYS A 32 2.86 -4.71 7.95
C LYS A 32 1.81 -5.80 7.76
N ALA A 33 0.76 -5.53 6.99
CA ALA A 33 -0.30 -6.50 6.75
C ALA A 33 0.22 -7.78 6.06
N VAL A 34 1.13 -7.64 5.09
CA VAL A 34 1.69 -8.78 4.37
C VAL A 34 2.63 -9.61 5.24
N MET A 35 3.42 -8.97 6.10
CA MET A 35 4.28 -9.67 7.07
C MET A 35 3.46 -10.47 8.10
N ASP A 36 2.23 -10.04 8.39
CA ASP A 36 1.26 -10.78 9.21
C ASP A 36 0.52 -11.88 8.42
N GLY A 37 0.97 -12.21 7.20
CA GLY A 37 0.40 -13.26 6.36
C GLY A 37 -0.90 -12.90 5.65
N LYS A 38 -1.29 -11.61 5.62
CA LYS A 38 -2.51 -11.14 4.94
C LYS A 38 -2.21 -10.62 3.53
N GLN A 39 -3.24 -10.52 2.70
CA GLN A 39 -3.12 -9.91 1.37
C GLN A 39 -3.55 -8.44 1.40
N VAL A 40 -2.99 -7.64 0.48
CA VAL A 40 -3.27 -6.21 0.37
C VAL A 40 -3.67 -5.85 -1.04
N ALA A 41 -4.71 -5.03 -1.17
CA ALA A 41 -5.13 -4.42 -2.42
C ALA A 41 -4.93 -2.90 -2.37
N VAL A 42 -4.36 -2.33 -3.42
CA VAL A 42 -4.23 -0.88 -3.62
C VAL A 42 -5.05 -0.51 -4.85
N LEU A 43 -6.13 0.23 -4.66
CA LEU A 43 -7.00 0.69 -5.75
C LEU A 43 -6.53 2.06 -6.25
N CYS A 44 -6.54 2.25 -7.56
CA CYS A 44 -6.13 3.49 -8.21
C CYS A 44 -7.18 3.90 -9.25
N PRO A 45 -7.41 5.20 -9.47
CA PRO A 45 -8.44 5.67 -10.39
C PRO A 45 -8.01 5.59 -11.87
N THR A 46 -6.71 5.44 -12.15
CA THR A 46 -6.18 5.36 -13.53
C THR A 46 -5.07 4.32 -13.63
N THR A 47 -4.89 3.77 -14.84
CA THR A 47 -3.82 2.82 -15.16
C THR A 47 -2.42 3.41 -15.00
N VAL A 48 -2.28 4.73 -15.25
CA VAL A 48 -1.02 5.46 -15.03
C VAL A 48 -0.63 5.44 -13.55
N LEU A 49 -1.56 5.75 -12.65
CA LEU A 49 -1.30 5.69 -11.21
C LEU A 49 -1.05 4.26 -10.74
N ALA A 50 -1.79 3.27 -11.26
CA ALA A 50 -1.56 1.86 -10.95
C ALA A 50 -0.13 1.43 -11.32
N SER A 51 0.36 1.83 -12.49
CA SER A 51 1.74 1.56 -12.95
C SER A 51 2.79 2.27 -12.08
N GLN A 52 2.55 3.52 -11.69
CA GLN A 52 3.44 4.26 -10.78
C GLN A 52 3.53 3.61 -9.40
N HIS A 53 2.39 3.20 -8.83
CA HIS A 53 2.36 2.48 -7.56
C HIS A 53 3.05 1.12 -7.70
N LEU A 54 2.78 0.35 -8.76
CA LEU A 54 3.45 -0.94 -8.98
C LEU A 54 4.98 -0.81 -8.98
N LYS A 55 5.52 0.16 -9.74
CA LYS A 55 6.96 0.41 -9.78
C LYS A 55 7.51 0.76 -8.40
N THR A 56 6.83 1.64 -7.69
CA THR A 56 7.24 2.06 -6.34
C THR A 56 7.22 0.89 -5.37
N PHE A 57 6.15 0.09 -5.39
CA PHE A 57 6.01 -1.06 -4.50
C PHE A 57 7.08 -2.11 -4.77
N ARG A 58 7.28 -2.52 -6.02
CA ARG A 58 8.32 -3.50 -6.40
C ARG A 58 9.71 -3.06 -5.97
N ASN A 59 10.06 -1.79 -6.21
CA ASN A 59 11.37 -1.26 -5.82
C ASN A 59 11.58 -1.29 -4.30
N ARG A 60 10.52 -1.03 -3.52
CA ARG A 60 10.60 -0.90 -2.07
C ARG A 60 10.60 -2.25 -1.35
N VAL A 61 10.01 -3.28 -1.95
CA VAL A 61 9.97 -4.64 -1.37
C VAL A 61 10.98 -5.61 -1.98
N VAL A 62 11.93 -5.14 -2.79
CA VAL A 62 12.90 -5.97 -3.55
C VAL A 62 13.72 -6.93 -2.68
N LEU A 63 13.94 -6.59 -1.40
CA LEU A 63 14.70 -7.40 -0.44
C LEU A 63 13.84 -8.43 0.31
N PHE A 64 12.54 -8.49 0.03
CA PHE A 64 11.60 -9.35 0.72
C PHE A 64 10.97 -10.34 -0.28
N PRO A 65 10.61 -11.55 0.17
CA PRO A 65 9.98 -12.57 -0.68
C PRO A 65 8.50 -12.25 -0.93
N LEU A 66 8.18 -11.01 -1.32
CA LEU A 66 6.83 -10.53 -1.54
C LEU A 66 6.53 -10.42 -3.04
N ARG A 67 5.38 -10.96 -3.45
CA ARG A 67 4.91 -10.82 -4.82
C ARG A 67 4.03 -9.58 -4.95
N VAL A 68 4.38 -8.70 -5.88
CA VAL A 68 3.59 -7.50 -6.21
C VAL A 68 3.25 -7.51 -7.70
N GLU A 69 1.95 -7.53 -7.98
CA GLU A 69 1.38 -7.51 -9.33
C GLU A 69 0.34 -6.40 -9.45
N SER A 70 0.09 -5.94 -10.67
CA SER A 70 -1.02 -5.05 -10.99
C SER A 70 -2.03 -5.74 -11.88
N LEU A 71 -3.31 -5.52 -11.62
CA LEU A 71 -4.39 -5.84 -12.53
C LEU A 71 -4.89 -4.55 -13.18
N THR A 72 -4.76 -4.45 -14.49
CA THR A 72 -5.26 -3.32 -15.29
C THR A 72 -6.05 -3.85 -16.49
N ARG A 73 -6.88 -2.99 -17.09
CA ARG A 73 -7.60 -3.31 -18.34
C ARG A 73 -6.65 -3.48 -19.52
#